data_AF-A0A249P416-F1
#
_entry.id   AF-A0A249P416-F1
#
_cell.length_a   1.000
_cell.length_b   1.000
_cell.length_c   1.000
_cell.angle_alpha   90.00
_cell.angle_beta   90.00
_cell.angle_gamma   90.00
#
_symmetry.space_group_name_H-M   'P 1'
#
loop_
_entity.id
_entity.type
_entity.pdbx_description
1 polymer ?
#
loop_
_entity_poly.entity_id
_entity_poly.type
_entity_poly.pdbx_seq_one_letter_code
_entity_poly.pdbx_strand_id
1 'polypeptide(L)'
;MSKLRHAVQVHDQQVWRIQRWEQEHHLEAMQARLDADPDKMRQRRVTAEHPFGTIKSWMGATHFLTKRLPNVRAEMALHVLAYNMTRVMNIIGSKALVAAIQG
;
A
#
# COMPACT_ATOMS: atom_id res chain seq x y z
N MET A 1 -31.66 -3.67 28.48
CA MET A 1 -30.58 -4.44 27.81
C MET A 1 -29.57 -3.42 27.31
N SER A 2 -28.49 -3.15 28.06
CA SER A 2 -27.21 -3.86 27.97
C SER A 2 -26.66 -3.78 26.54
N LYS A 3 -25.50 -3.22 26.21
CA LYS A 3 -24.34 -2.71 26.96
C LYS A 3 -23.36 -2.16 25.88
N LEU A 4 -22.50 -1.21 26.25
CA LEU A 4 -21.16 -0.99 25.66
C LEU A 4 -21.05 -0.39 24.24
N ARG A 5 -21.14 0.94 24.16
CA ARG A 5 -20.17 1.72 23.36
C ARG A 5 -19.33 2.51 24.34
N HIS A 6 -18.10 2.05 24.54
CA HIS A 6 -17.16 2.61 25.50
C HIS A 6 -16.98 4.10 25.25
N ALA A 7 -17.30 4.87 26.28
CA ALA A 7 -16.91 6.26 26.43
C ALA A 7 -15.38 6.33 26.45
N VAL A 8 -14.79 7.05 25.50
CA VAL A 8 -13.51 7.69 25.74
C VAL A 8 -13.83 8.94 26.53
N GLN A 9 -13.86 8.83 27.85
CA GLN A 9 -13.90 9.97 28.75
C GLN A 9 -12.54 10.69 28.61
N VAL A 10 -12.51 11.77 27.85
CA VAL A 10 -11.37 12.70 27.87
C VAL A 10 -11.52 13.50 29.16
N HIS A 11 -10.79 13.08 30.18
CA HIS A 11 -10.59 13.85 31.40
C HIS A 11 -9.98 15.21 31.04
N ASP A 12 -10.42 16.24 31.75
CA ASP A 12 -9.93 17.62 31.72
C ASP A 12 -8.41 17.66 31.95
N GLN A 13 -7.65 17.63 30.85
CA GLN A 13 -6.23 17.91 30.80
C GLN A 13 -5.98 18.76 29.56
N GLN A 14 -5.31 19.89 29.77
CA GLN A 14 -4.85 20.87 28.78
C GLN A 14 -4.63 20.22 27.41
N VAL A 15 -5.58 20.45 26.49
CA VAL A 15 -5.53 19.90 25.14
C VAL A 15 -4.41 20.63 24.40
N TRP A 16 -3.26 19.98 24.26
CA TRP A 16 -2.22 20.44 23.34
C TRP A 16 -2.88 20.63 21.98
N ARG A 17 -2.78 21.84 21.43
CA ARG A 17 -3.34 22.18 20.13
C ARG A 17 -2.67 21.31 19.07
N ILE A 18 -3.31 20.19 18.71
CA ILE A 18 -2.96 19.43 17.52
C ILE A 18 -3.23 20.38 16.36
N GLN A 19 -2.18 20.94 15.78
CA GLN A 19 -2.29 21.69 14.53
C GLN A 19 -2.76 20.69 13.49
N ARG A 20 -3.97 20.90 12.98
CA ARG A 20 -4.46 20.19 11.80
C ARG A 20 -3.42 20.29 10.70
N TRP A 21 -2.99 19.16 10.15
CA TRP A 21 -1.97 19.15 9.09
C TRP A 21 -2.59 19.76 7.82
N GLU A 22 -1.84 20.55 7.06
CA GLU A 22 -2.29 21.20 5.83
C GLU A 22 -3.02 20.24 4.86
N GLN A 23 -2.59 18.98 4.86
CA GLN A 23 -3.08 17.93 3.96
C GLN A 23 -4.05 16.94 4.64
N GLU A 24 -4.60 17.27 5.81
CA GLU A 24 -5.52 16.39 6.58
C GLU A 24 -6.78 16.03 5.79
N HIS A 25 -7.25 16.94 4.94
CA HIS A 25 -8.39 16.70 4.05
C HIS A 25 -8.19 15.46 3.14
N HIS A 26 -6.95 15.07 2.82
CA HIS A 26 -6.66 13.82 2.11
C HIS A 26 -6.93 12.59 2.97
N LEU A 27 -6.62 12.64 4.26
CA LEU A 27 -6.88 11.56 5.20
C LEU A 27 -8.37 11.43 5.48
N GLU A 28 -9.09 12.55 5.66
CA GLU A 28 -10.54 12.57 5.80
C GLU A 28 -11.24 12.00 4.56
N ALA A 29 -10.80 12.40 3.36
CA ALA A 29 -11.32 11.85 2.11
C ALA A 29 -11.02 10.36 1.93
N MET A 30 -9.83 9.90 2.35
CA MET A 30 -9.50 8.48 2.36
C MET A 30 -10.41 7.72 3.34
N GLN A 31 -10.60 8.24 4.55
CA GLN A 31 -11.42 7.62 5.59
C GLN A 31 -12.88 7.47 5.13
N ALA A 32 -13.47 8.53 4.57
CA ALA A 32 -14.83 8.48 4.02
C ALA A 32 -14.99 7.39 2.94
N ARG A 33 -13.97 7.15 2.11
CA ARG A 33 -13.97 6.10 1.08
C ARG A 33 -13.86 4.69 1.65
N LEU A 34 -13.21 4.54 2.81
CA LEU A 34 -13.07 3.26 3.52
C LEU A 34 -14.33 2.95 4.32
N ASP A 35 -14.96 3.97 4.93
CA ASP A 35 -16.21 3.81 5.67
C ASP A 35 -17.37 3.47 4.73
N ALA A 36 -17.38 4.03 3.52
CA ALA A 36 -18.38 3.73 2.50
C ALA A 36 -18.26 2.30 1.91
N ASP A 37 -17.09 1.67 2.00
CA ASP A 37 -16.87 0.30 1.51
C ASP A 37 -15.87 -0.45 2.41
N PRO A 38 -16.37 -1.10 3.48
CA PRO A 38 -15.55 -1.81 4.46
C PRO A 38 -14.74 -2.99 3.88
N ASP A 39 -15.14 -3.54 2.73
CA ASP A 39 -14.45 -4.68 2.11
C ASP A 39 -13.17 -4.27 1.37
N LYS A 40 -12.98 -2.98 1.07
CA LYS A 40 -11.76 -2.49 0.38
C LYS A 40 -10.46 -2.87 1.08
N MET A 41 -10.42 -2.81 2.41
CA MET A 41 -9.22 -3.18 3.16
C MET A 41 -8.95 -4.68 3.06
N ARG A 42 -10.00 -5.51 3.05
CA ARG A 42 -9.88 -6.96 2.86
C ARG A 42 -9.40 -7.30 1.46
N GLN A 43 -9.94 -6.65 0.44
CA GLN A 43 -9.50 -6.83 -0.95
C GLN A 43 -8.04 -6.41 -1.12
N ARG A 44 -7.65 -5.25 -0.59
CA ARG A 44 -6.25 -4.77 -0.61
C ARG A 44 -5.31 -5.78 0.04
N ARG A 45 -5.70 -6.35 1.18
CA ARG A 45 -4.91 -7.37 1.86
C ARG A 45 -4.61 -8.56 0.95
N VAL A 46 -5.62 -9.09 0.27
CA VAL A 46 -5.45 -10.28 -0.58
C VAL A 46 -4.70 -9.95 -1.87
N THR A 47 -4.93 -8.76 -2.43
CA THR A 47 -4.42 -8.40 -3.77
C THR A 47 -3.02 -7.78 -3.74
N ALA A 48 -2.73 -6.92 -2.77
CA ALA A 48 -1.51 -6.12 -2.76
C ALA A 48 -0.46 -6.66 -1.78
N GLU A 49 -0.85 -7.13 -0.59
CA GLU A 49 0.12 -7.48 0.45
C GLU A 49 1.02 -8.65 0.04
N HIS A 50 0.47 -9.63 -0.68
CA HIS A 50 1.27 -10.77 -1.15
C HIS A 50 2.35 -10.35 -2.17
N PRO A 51 2.03 -9.61 -3.26
CA PRO A 51 3.06 -9.01 -4.13
C PRO A 51 4.11 -8.19 -3.40
N PHE A 52 3.68 -7.31 -2.48
CA PHE A 52 4.61 -6.48 -1.72
C PHE A 52 5.53 -7.32 -0.82
N GLY A 53 5.01 -8.39 -0.20
CA GLY A 53 5.80 -9.34 0.59
C GLY A 53 6.87 -10.03 -0.25
N THR A 54 6.52 -10.52 -1.44
CA THR A 54 7.48 -11.16 -2.36
C THR A 54 8.56 -10.17 -2.80
N ILE A 55 8.17 -8.98 -3.26
CA ILE A 55 9.11 -7.94 -3.68
C ILE A 55 10.07 -7.60 -2.53
N LYS A 56 9.55 -7.37 -1.33
CA LYS A 56 10.36 -7.06 -0.15
C LYS A 56 11.30 -8.20 0.22
N SER A 57 10.86 -9.46 0.11
CA SER A 57 11.72 -10.62 0.33
C SER A 57 12.85 -10.69 -0.70
N TRP A 58 12.59 -10.36 -1.97
CA TRP A 58 13.60 -10.35 -3.04
C TRP A 58 14.60 -9.20 -2.90
N MET A 59 14.15 -8.04 -2.43
CA MET A 59 15.02 -6.91 -2.12
C MET A 59 16.01 -7.20 -0.99
N GLY A 60 15.73 -8.24 -0.19
CA GLY A 60 16.48 -8.55 1.02
C GLY A 60 16.13 -7.60 2.17
N ALA A 61 16.68 -7.87 3.36
CA ALA A 61 16.56 -7.01 4.53
C ALA A 61 17.48 -5.77 4.46
N THR A 62 17.90 -5.38 3.25
CA THR A 62 18.88 -4.32 3.00
C THR A 62 18.20 -3.02 2.58
N HIS A 63 18.95 -1.91 2.71
CA HIS A 63 18.52 -0.60 2.26
C HIS A 63 18.50 -0.53 0.73
N PHE A 64 17.76 0.44 0.17
CA PHE A 64 17.89 0.78 -1.24
C PHE A 64 19.35 1.08 -1.58
N LEU A 65 19.78 0.59 -2.75
CA LEU A 65 21.14 0.78 -3.24
C LEU A 65 21.39 2.25 -3.62
N THR A 66 20.34 2.93 -4.06
CA THR A 66 20.41 4.31 -4.53
C THR A 66 20.04 5.33 -3.44
N LYS A 67 20.56 6.55 -3.59
CA LYS A 67 20.24 7.70 -2.73
C LYS A 67 19.43 8.73 -3.49
N ARG A 68 18.65 9.53 -2.75
CA ARG A 68 17.72 10.57 -3.22
C ARG A 68 16.45 10.00 -3.85
N LEU A 69 15.34 10.71 -3.63
CA LEU A 69 13.99 10.24 -3.96
C LEU A 69 13.80 9.83 -5.43
N PRO A 70 14.33 10.54 -6.45
CA PRO A 70 14.17 10.12 -7.84
C PRO A 70 14.78 8.74 -8.14
N ASN A 71 15.96 8.47 -7.57
CA ASN A 71 16.66 7.21 -7.81
C ASN A 71 16.01 6.06 -7.06
N VAL A 72 15.61 6.29 -5.80
CA VAL A 72 14.86 5.30 -5.00
C VAL A 72 13.54 4.92 -5.67
N ARG A 73 12.85 5.89 -6.30
CA ARG A 73 11.64 5.62 -7.10
C ARG A 73 11.94 4.73 -8.29
N ALA A 74 13.04 4.96 -9.00
CA ALA A 74 13.45 4.13 -10.13
C ALA A 74 13.79 2.69 -9.68
N GLU A 75 14.50 2.55 -8.57
CA GLU A 75 14.83 1.24 -7.97
C GLU A 75 13.57 0.46 -7.58
N MET A 76 12.63 1.11 -6.89
CA MET A 76 11.32 0.52 -6.57
C MET A 76 10.54 0.13 -7.84
N ALA A 77 10.55 0.99 -8.87
CA ALA A 77 9.86 0.70 -10.13
C ALA A 77 10.46 -0.53 -10.84
N LEU A 78 11.78 -0.70 -10.82
CA LEU A 78 12.45 -1.87 -11.38
C LEU A 78 12.08 -3.16 -10.63
N HIS A 79 12.01 -3.13 -9.30
CA HIS A 79 11.56 -4.28 -8.52
C HIS A 79 10.12 -4.68 -8.84
N VAL A 80 9.21 -3.70 -8.92
CA VAL A 80 7.81 -3.93 -9.30
C VAL A 80 7.73 -4.49 -10.73
N LEU A 81 8.51 -3.96 -11.67
CA LEU A 81 8.56 -4.44 -13.04
C LEU A 81 9.04 -5.91 -13.11
N ALA A 82 10.13 -6.24 -12.41
CA ALA A 82 10.67 -7.60 -12.39
C ALA A 82 9.68 -8.61 -11.80
N TYR A 83 8.99 -8.24 -10.72
CA TYR A 83 7.91 -9.05 -10.15
C TYR A 83 6.77 -9.24 -11.14
N ASN A 84 6.30 -8.17 -11.78
CA ASN A 84 5.20 -8.23 -12.73
C ASN A 84 5.55 -9.11 -13.94
N MET A 85 6.77 -9.01 -14.47
CA MET A 85 7.22 -9.87 -15.57
C MET A 85 7.25 -11.33 -15.17
N THR A 86 7.81 -11.65 -14.00
CA THR A 86 7.79 -13.02 -13.45
C THR A 86 6.35 -13.53 -13.29
N ARG A 87 5.46 -12.70 -12.74
CA ARG A 87 4.05 -13.06 -12.52
C ARG A 87 3.33 -13.32 -13.84
N VAL A 88 3.49 -12.46 -14.84
CA VAL A 88 2.84 -12.63 -16.15
C VAL A 88 3.37 -13.88 -16.85
N MET A 89 4.69 -14.10 -16.85
CA MET A 89 5.27 -15.33 -17.39
C MET A 89 4.72 -16.59 -16.72
N ASN A 90 4.46 -16.56 -15.41
CA ASN A 90 3.86 -17.70 -14.70
C ASN A 90 2.36 -17.89 -15.00
N ILE A 91 1.62 -16.84 -15.36
CA ILE A 91 0.17 -16.92 -15.64
C ILE A 91 -0.09 -17.35 -17.09
N ILE A 92 0.56 -16.70 -18.06
CA ILE A 92 0.28 -16.91 -19.50
C ILE A 92 1.39 -17.64 -20.25
N GLY A 93 2.57 -17.81 -19.64
CA GLY A 93 3.75 -18.39 -20.29
C GLY A 93 4.56 -17.38 -21.10
N SER A 94 5.87 -17.60 -21.19
CA SER A 94 6.80 -16.68 -21.88
C SER A 94 6.52 -16.53 -23.38
N LYS A 95 6.08 -17.60 -24.06
CA LYS A 95 5.76 -17.55 -25.50
C LYS A 95 4.57 -16.63 -25.79
N ALA A 96 3.49 -16.76 -25.01
CA ALA A 96 2.31 -15.91 -25.15
C ALA A 96 2.63 -14.45 -24.82
N LEU A 97 3.45 -14.21 -23.81
CA LEU A 97 3.92 -12.86 -23.47
C LEU A 97 4.71 -12.23 -24.62
N VAL A 98 5.69 -12.93 -25.20
CA VAL A 98 6.49 -12.41 -26.32
C VAL A 98 5.60 -12.08 -27.52
N ALA A 99 4.66 -12.96 -27.87
CA ALA A 99 3.71 -12.71 -28.95
C ALA A 99 2.85 -11.46 -28.68
N ALA A 100 2.41 -11.24 -27.45
CA ALA A 100 1.62 -10.07 -27.07
C ALA A 100 2.41 -8.75 -27.08
N ILE A 101 3.74 -8.79 -26.94
CA ILE A 101 4.61 -7.61 -27.01
C ILE A 101 4.97 -7.27 -28.47
N GLN A 102 5.02 -8.28 -29.34
CA GLN A 102 5.38 -8.14 -30.75
C GLN A 102 4.20 -7.77 -31.67
N GLY A 103 2.96 -7.95 -31.20
CA GLY A 103 1.74 -7.53 -31.88
C GLY A 103 1.39 -6.08 -31.60
#